data_AF-A0A7S0PHD0-F1
#
_entry.id   AF-A0A7S0PHD0-F1
#
_cell.length_a   1.000
_cell.length_b   1.000
_cell.length_c   1.000
_cell.angle_alpha   90.00
_cell.angle_beta   90.00
_cell.angle_gamma   90.00
#
_symmetry.space_group_name_H-M   'P 1'
#
loop_
_entity.id
_entity.type
_entity.pdbx_description
1 polymer ?
#
loop_
_entity_poly.entity_id
_entity_poly.type
_entity_poly.pdbx_seq_one_letter_code
_entity_poly.pdbx_strand_id
1 'polypeptide(L)'
;MSDDDHFYGTEVVHTKKRTKKKKKDPNAPKRPQSSFFLYSNAMRESVKVANPEAGFGDLAKILSVQFKALTPDDRAEWDAKALKDKERYNREMEHYVPPDDFYDSDDGGKKKKKKKDPNAPKRNMSAFFLYSNHVRDRVKEENPGIKFGDVAKIISKEFKALEPAEKSKWDEAAAADKERYLAAKAEYEAS
;
A
#
# COMPACT_ATOMS: atom_id res chain seq x y z
N MET A 1 -35.42 -48.79 -12.19
CA MET A 1 -34.16 -48.78 -11.43
C MET A 1 -33.24 -47.88 -12.23
N SER A 2 -33.24 -46.58 -11.94
CA SER A 2 -32.47 -45.99 -10.83
C SER A 2 -31.00 -46.00 -11.24
N ASP A 3 -30.55 -44.91 -11.85
CA ASP A 3 -29.71 -43.87 -11.22
C ASP A 3 -28.30 -44.08 -11.84
N ASP A 4 -27.50 -43.10 -12.26
CA ASP A 4 -26.98 -42.02 -11.45
C ASP A 4 -26.16 -41.06 -12.35
N ASP A 5 -26.48 -39.77 -12.25
CA ASP A 5 -25.61 -38.58 -12.33
C ASP A 5 -24.58 -38.38 -13.47
N HIS A 6 -25.04 -37.65 -14.50
CA HIS A 6 -24.18 -36.75 -15.28
C HIS A 6 -23.81 -35.50 -14.44
N PHE A 7 -22.67 -35.57 -13.75
CA PHE A 7 -22.04 -34.42 -13.07
C PHE A 7 -21.52 -33.41 -14.12
N TYR A 8 -22.33 -32.40 -14.46
CA TYR A 8 -21.86 -31.21 -15.17
C TYR A 8 -20.96 -30.39 -14.24
N GLY A 9 -19.64 -30.59 -14.37
CA GLY A 9 -18.64 -29.71 -13.79
C GLY A 9 -18.77 -28.31 -14.37
N THR A 10 -19.27 -27.37 -13.57
CA THR A 10 -19.31 -25.95 -13.91
C THR A 10 -17.91 -25.37 -13.82
N GLU A 11 -17.21 -25.26 -14.95
CA GLU A 11 -16.01 -24.44 -15.04
C GLU A 11 -16.37 -22.97 -14.80
N VAL A 12 -16.09 -22.48 -13.59
CA VAL A 12 -16.21 -21.06 -13.26
C VAL A 12 -15.11 -20.30 -13.97
N VAL A 13 -15.40 -19.88 -15.20
CA VAL A 13 -14.54 -19.00 -16.01
C VAL A 13 -14.40 -17.67 -15.28
N HIS A 14 -13.33 -17.52 -14.50
CA HIS A 14 -12.99 -16.27 -13.82
C HIS A 14 -12.51 -15.23 -14.84
N THR A 15 -13.46 -14.58 -15.52
CA THR A 15 -13.16 -13.46 -16.41
C THR A 15 -12.69 -12.27 -15.55
N LYS A 16 -11.37 -12.03 -15.53
CA LYS A 16 -10.82 -10.81 -14.92
C LYS A 16 -11.39 -9.59 -15.64
N LYS A 17 -12.37 -8.92 -15.05
CA LYS A 17 -12.92 -7.66 -15.54
C LYS A 17 -11.77 -6.65 -15.75
N ARG A 18 -11.54 -6.25 -17.00
CA ARG A 18 -10.61 -5.15 -17.34
C ARG A 18 -11.15 -3.86 -16.71
N THR A 19 -10.43 -3.33 -15.73
CA THR A 19 -10.74 -2.01 -15.17
C THR A 19 -10.51 -0.94 -16.25
N LYS A 20 -11.43 0.01 -16.38
CA LYS A 20 -11.25 1.17 -17.30
C LYS A 20 -9.98 1.91 -16.89
N LYS A 21 -9.06 2.12 -17.83
CA LYS A 21 -7.84 2.92 -17.59
C LYS A 21 -8.29 4.35 -17.26
N LYS A 22 -7.86 4.87 -16.10
CA LYS A 22 -8.10 6.27 -15.72
C LYS A 22 -7.49 7.18 -16.80
N LYS A 23 -8.18 8.28 -17.14
CA LYS A 23 -7.59 9.33 -18.00
C LYS A 23 -6.38 9.87 -17.24
N LYS A 24 -5.18 9.59 -17.73
CA LYS A 24 -3.96 10.20 -17.21
C LYS A 24 -3.82 11.54 -17.92
N ASP A 25 -3.67 12.61 -17.15
CA ASP A 25 -3.37 13.92 -17.71
C ASP A 25 -2.13 13.81 -18.62
N PRO A 26 -2.25 14.14 -19.93
CA PRO A 26 -1.13 14.13 -20.87
C PRO A 26 0.05 14.99 -20.44
N ASN A 27 -0.21 16.06 -19.67
CA ASN A 27 0.80 16.98 -19.17
C ASN A 27 1.40 16.54 -17.82
N ALA A 28 0.88 15.47 -17.20
CA ALA A 28 1.45 14.96 -15.97
C ALA A 28 2.83 14.35 -16.22
N PRO A 29 3.86 14.73 -15.42
CA PRO A 29 5.17 14.12 -15.46
C PRO A 29 5.09 12.59 -15.42
N LYS A 30 5.88 11.94 -16.28
CA LYS A 30 5.94 10.48 -16.32
C LYS A 30 6.68 9.98 -15.08
N ARG A 31 6.11 8.96 -14.43
CA ARG A 31 6.71 8.35 -13.24
C ARG A 31 8.16 7.94 -13.50
N PRO A 32 9.03 8.05 -12.48
CA PRO A 32 10.42 7.71 -12.66
C PRO A 32 10.58 6.21 -12.85
N GLN A 33 11.50 5.81 -13.72
CA GLN A 33 11.87 4.44 -13.99
C GLN A 33 12.83 3.92 -12.91
N SER A 34 12.61 2.71 -12.43
CA SER A 34 13.55 2.03 -11.53
C SER A 34 14.75 1.50 -12.29
N SER A 35 15.82 1.15 -11.56
CA SER A 35 17.04 0.58 -12.12
C SER A 35 16.76 -0.67 -12.96
N PHE A 36 15.86 -1.54 -12.49
CA PHE A 36 15.39 -2.69 -13.26
C PHE A 36 14.74 -2.32 -14.60
N PHE A 37 13.87 -1.30 -14.65
CA PHE A 37 13.21 -0.92 -15.90
C PHE A 37 14.18 -0.29 -16.89
N LEU A 38 15.15 0.48 -16.41
CA LEU A 38 16.22 1.04 -17.24
C LEU A 38 17.10 -0.06 -17.83
N TYR A 39 17.52 -1.03 -17.00
CA TYR A 39 18.25 -2.22 -17.44
C TYR A 39 17.43 -3.05 -18.44
N SER A 40 16.17 -3.33 -18.10
CA SER A 40 15.27 -4.13 -18.93
C SER A 40 15.05 -3.46 -20.28
N ASN A 41 14.88 -2.13 -20.36
CA ASN A 41 14.74 -1.46 -21.64
C ASN A 41 16.02 -1.56 -22.50
N ALA A 42 17.20 -1.47 -21.89
CA ALA A 42 18.47 -1.59 -22.59
C ALA A 42 18.76 -3.02 -23.08
N MET A 43 18.40 -4.04 -22.28
CA MET A 43 18.72 -5.44 -22.58
C MET A 43 17.59 -6.20 -23.27
N ARG A 44 16.40 -5.62 -23.40
CA ARG A 44 15.24 -6.33 -23.96
C ARG A 44 15.43 -6.71 -25.42
N GLU A 45 16.12 -5.90 -26.21
CA GLU A 45 16.40 -6.22 -27.62
C GLU A 45 17.40 -7.36 -27.74
N SER A 46 18.50 -7.35 -26.98
CA SER A 46 19.49 -8.44 -27.00
C SER A 46 18.87 -9.76 -26.52
N VAL A 47 18.06 -9.73 -25.45
CA VAL A 47 17.36 -10.91 -24.95
C VAL A 47 16.29 -11.39 -25.93
N LYS A 48 15.63 -10.49 -26.68
CA LYS A 48 14.67 -10.87 -27.72
C LYS A 48 15.35 -11.52 -28.92
N VAL A 49 16.51 -11.03 -29.35
CA VAL A 49 17.28 -11.64 -30.45
C VAL A 49 17.82 -13.01 -30.05
N ALA A 50 18.29 -13.17 -28.80
CA ALA A 50 18.74 -14.45 -28.29
C ALA A 50 17.60 -15.45 -28.03
N ASN A 51 16.37 -14.96 -27.86
CA ASN A 51 15.19 -15.78 -27.58
C ASN A 51 14.03 -15.34 -28.50
N PRO A 52 14.13 -15.58 -29.82
CA PRO A 52 13.14 -15.09 -30.79
C PRO A 52 11.76 -15.74 -30.61
N GLU A 53 11.73 -16.98 -30.12
CA GLU A 53 10.50 -17.73 -29.80
C GLU A 53 9.86 -17.32 -28.46
N ALA A 54 10.58 -16.59 -27.60
CA ALA A 54 10.09 -16.23 -26.28
C ALA A 54 9.08 -15.07 -26.34
N GLY A 55 7.90 -15.29 -25.76
CA GLY A 55 6.89 -14.25 -25.61
C GLY A 55 7.32 -13.15 -24.63
N PHE A 56 6.62 -12.01 -24.65
CA PHE A 56 6.92 -10.88 -23.76
C PHE A 56 7.04 -11.25 -22.27
N GLY A 57 6.17 -12.16 -21.79
CA GLY A 57 6.19 -12.62 -20.41
C GLY A 57 7.46 -13.38 -20.05
N ASP A 58 7.98 -14.20 -20.96
CA ASP A 58 9.19 -15.00 -20.74
C ASP A 58 10.45 -14.15 -20.86
N LEU A 59 10.49 -13.20 -21.81
CA LEU A 59 11.54 -12.18 -21.87
C LEU A 59 11.64 -11.38 -20.57
N ALA A 60 10.50 -10.99 -19.97
CA ALA A 60 10.47 -10.28 -18.70
C ALA A 60 11.02 -11.13 -17.54
N LYS A 61 10.74 -12.44 -17.51
CA LYS A 61 11.31 -13.36 -16.52
C LYS A 61 12.82 -13.47 -16.68
N ILE A 62 13.31 -13.69 -17.90
CA ILE A 62 14.75 -13.80 -18.21
C ILE A 62 15.48 -12.54 -17.76
N LEU A 63 14.99 -11.35 -18.14
CA LEU A 63 15.56 -10.07 -17.73
C LEU A 63 15.57 -9.89 -16.20
N SER A 64 14.54 -10.37 -15.50
CA SER A 64 14.48 -10.29 -14.03
C SER A 64 15.55 -11.16 -13.37
N VAL A 65 15.85 -12.34 -13.94
CA VAL A 65 16.89 -13.25 -13.44
C VAL A 65 18.25 -12.63 -13.70
N GLN A 66 18.50 -12.13 -14.91
CA GLN A 66 19.76 -11.46 -15.24
C GLN A 66 20.01 -10.24 -14.36
N PHE A 67 19.01 -9.38 -14.16
CA PHE A 67 19.15 -8.20 -13.30
C PHE A 67 19.48 -8.57 -11.86
N LYS A 68 18.89 -9.66 -11.34
CA LYS A 68 19.20 -10.18 -10.00
C LYS A 68 20.63 -10.72 -9.89
N ALA A 69 21.13 -11.31 -10.97
CA ALA A 69 22.48 -11.88 -11.07
C ALA A 69 23.58 -10.86 -11.38
N LEU A 70 23.24 -9.60 -11.71
CA LEU A 70 24.23 -8.53 -11.89
C LEU A 70 25.09 -8.35 -10.65
N THR A 71 26.36 -8.03 -10.86
CA THR A 71 27.29 -7.66 -9.79
C THR A 71 26.83 -6.34 -9.14
N PRO A 72 27.24 -6.07 -7.88
CA PRO A 72 26.96 -4.78 -7.25
C PRO A 72 27.46 -3.59 -8.06
N ASP A 73 28.61 -3.72 -8.71
CA ASP A 73 29.22 -2.67 -9.53
C ASP A 73 28.40 -2.39 -10.79
N ASP A 74 27.99 -3.43 -11.52
CA ASP A 74 27.13 -3.27 -12.70
C ASP A 74 25.74 -2.72 -12.30
N ARG A 75 25.20 -3.16 -11.15
CA ARG A 75 23.93 -2.66 -10.64
C ARG A 75 24.02 -1.19 -10.22
N ALA A 76 25.15 -0.75 -9.69
CA ALA A 76 25.34 0.64 -9.24
C ALA A 76 25.14 1.64 -10.37
N GLU A 77 25.55 1.31 -11.60
CA GLU A 77 25.30 2.17 -12.77
C GLU A 77 23.79 2.38 -13.01
N TRP A 78 23.00 1.30 -12.93
CA TRP A 78 21.55 1.34 -13.14
C TRP A 78 20.83 2.05 -11.99
N ASP A 79 21.28 1.84 -10.75
CA ASP A 79 20.76 2.54 -9.57
C ASP A 79 21.05 4.04 -9.63
N ALA A 80 22.24 4.44 -10.10
CA ALA A 80 22.57 5.85 -10.34
C ALA A 80 21.69 6.47 -11.44
N LYS A 81 21.44 5.75 -12.54
CA LYS A 81 20.51 6.22 -13.59
C LYS A 81 19.08 6.35 -13.04
N ALA A 82 18.62 5.41 -12.22
CA ALA A 82 17.30 5.47 -11.59
C ALA A 82 17.17 6.65 -10.61
N LEU A 83 18.24 6.97 -9.89
CA LEU A 83 18.28 8.14 -9.01
C LEU A 83 18.15 9.44 -9.81
N LYS A 84 18.91 9.59 -10.90
CA LYS A 84 18.80 10.73 -11.82
C LYS A 84 17.40 10.85 -12.43
N ASP A 85 16.78 9.73 -12.79
CA ASP A 85 15.42 9.70 -13.33
C ASP A 85 14.38 10.13 -12.29
N LYS A 86 14.58 9.76 -11.03
CA LYS A 86 13.79 10.22 -9.89
C LYS A 86 13.95 11.72 -9.65
N GLU A 87 15.16 12.26 -9.74
CA GLU A 87 15.42 13.70 -9.63
C GLU A 87 14.77 14.49 -10.77
N ARG A 88 14.85 13.98 -12.01
CA ARG A 88 14.11 14.55 -13.15
C ARG A 88 12.62 14.64 -12.82
N TYR A 89 12.02 13.52 -12.41
CA TYR A 89 10.60 13.49 -12.06
C TYR A 89 10.23 14.46 -10.95
N ASN A 90 11.04 14.55 -9.89
CA ASN A 90 10.79 15.48 -8.79
C ASN A 90 10.79 16.94 -9.28
N ARG A 91 11.76 17.33 -10.09
CA ARG A 91 11.83 18.67 -10.70
C ARG A 91 10.66 18.94 -11.65
N GLU A 92 10.27 17.97 -12.48
CA GLU A 92 9.08 18.10 -13.32
C GLU A 92 7.80 18.23 -12.48
N MET A 93 7.71 17.52 -11.36
CA MET A 93 6.59 17.60 -10.42
C MET A 93 6.52 18.92 -9.66
N GLU A 94 7.64 19.57 -9.37
CA GLU A 94 7.69 20.91 -8.75
C GLU A 94 7.04 21.98 -9.64
N HIS A 95 7.19 21.85 -10.97
CA HIS A 95 6.59 22.77 -11.95
C HIS A 95 5.21 22.33 -12.44
N TYR A 96 4.79 21.11 -12.13
CA TYR A 96 3.52 20.57 -12.58
C TYR A 96 2.37 21.00 -11.66
N VAL A 97 1.46 21.79 -12.24
CA VAL A 97 0.17 22.12 -11.64
C VAL A 97 -0.90 21.27 -12.35
N PRO A 98 -1.56 20.34 -11.64
CA PRO A 98 -2.65 19.56 -12.23
C PRO A 98 -3.82 20.48 -12.61
N PRO A 99 -4.51 20.23 -13.74
CA PRO A 99 -5.76 20.90 -14.08
C PRO A 99 -6.80 20.80 -12.95
N ASP A 100 -7.64 21.84 -12.77
CA ASP A 100 -8.65 21.88 -11.69
C ASP A 100 -9.65 20.70 -11.76
N ASP A 101 -9.98 20.23 -12.96
CA ASP A 101 -10.84 19.07 -13.19
C ASP A 101 -10.17 17.72 -12.85
N PHE A 102 -8.86 17.70 -12.60
CA PHE A 102 -8.11 16.52 -12.18
C PHE A 102 -8.31 16.18 -10.69
N TYR A 103 -8.69 17.17 -9.86
CA TYR A 103 -8.96 16.97 -8.44
C TYR A 103 -10.37 16.42 -8.15
N ASP A 104 -11.31 16.48 -9.11
CA ASP A 104 -12.68 15.96 -8.99
C ASP A 104 -12.80 14.46 -9.32
N SER A 105 -11.66 13.78 -9.50
CA SER A 105 -11.63 12.32 -9.52
C SER A 105 -11.41 11.79 -8.10
N ASP A 106 -12.52 11.53 -7.41
CA ASP A 106 -12.62 10.52 -6.35
C ASP A 106 -11.62 9.37 -6.64
N ASP A 107 -10.73 9.06 -5.68
CA ASP A 107 -9.73 7.99 -5.76
C ASP A 107 -8.33 8.39 -6.32
N GLY A 108 -7.62 9.24 -5.59
CA GLY A 108 -6.16 9.27 -5.55
C GLY A 108 -5.58 7.95 -4.99
N GLY A 109 -5.63 6.87 -5.78
CA GLY A 109 -4.82 5.66 -5.64
C GLY A 109 -4.96 4.82 -4.36
N LYS A 110 -5.69 5.27 -3.35
CA LYS A 110 -6.08 4.45 -2.20
C LYS A 110 -7.19 3.53 -2.69
N LYS A 111 -6.84 2.32 -3.14
CA LYS A 111 -7.81 1.22 -3.33
C LYS A 111 -8.87 1.36 -2.25
N LYS A 112 -10.12 1.67 -2.63
CA LYS A 112 -11.25 1.69 -1.68
C LYS A 112 -11.11 0.45 -0.83
N LYS A 113 -10.77 0.64 0.45
CA LYS A 113 -10.58 -0.48 1.38
C LYS A 113 -11.86 -1.30 1.25
N LYS A 114 -11.74 -2.60 0.94
CA LYS A 114 -12.90 -3.50 0.87
C LYS A 114 -13.76 -3.20 2.10
N LYS A 115 -15.08 -3.01 1.91
CA LYS A 115 -16.00 -2.88 3.04
C LYS A 115 -15.69 -4.06 3.95
N LYS A 116 -15.27 -3.77 5.17
CA LYS A 116 -15.02 -4.82 6.15
C LYS A 116 -16.35 -5.53 6.37
N ASP A 117 -16.31 -6.84 6.51
CA ASP A 117 -17.48 -7.60 6.96
C ASP A 117 -18.01 -6.93 8.24
N PRO A 118 -19.31 -6.58 8.32
CA PRO A 118 -19.93 -6.07 9.54
C PRO A 118 -19.70 -6.96 10.76
N ASN A 119 -19.56 -8.28 10.55
CA ASN A 119 -19.33 -9.27 11.60
C ASN A 119 -17.84 -9.46 11.93
N ALA A 120 -16.92 -8.91 11.14
CA ALA A 120 -15.50 -9.04 11.43
C ALA A 120 -15.13 -8.25 12.70
N PRO A 121 -14.33 -8.85 13.61
CA PRO A 121 -13.99 -8.21 14.86
C PRO A 121 -13.21 -6.92 14.63
N LYS A 122 -13.54 -5.90 15.43
CA LYS A 122 -12.81 -4.62 15.43
C LYS A 122 -11.38 -4.87 15.89
N ARG A 123 -10.42 -4.32 15.14
CA ARG A 123 -8.99 -4.40 15.44
C ARG A 123 -8.67 -3.94 16.85
N ASN A 124 -7.60 -4.50 17.40
CA ASN A 124 -7.05 -4.03 18.66
C ASN A 124 -6.53 -2.58 18.55
N MET A 125 -6.61 -1.89 19.67
CA MET A 125 -6.14 -0.54 19.90
C MET A 125 -4.71 -0.59 20.48
N SER A 126 -3.85 0.34 20.05
CA SER A 126 -2.52 0.49 20.65
C SER A 126 -2.58 1.31 21.92
N ALA A 127 -1.52 1.25 22.74
CA ALA A 127 -1.39 2.05 23.97
C ALA A 127 -1.67 3.54 23.74
N PHE A 128 -1.09 4.09 22.66
CA PHE A 128 -1.35 5.48 22.26
C PHE A 128 -2.84 5.77 22.00
N PHE A 129 -3.57 4.89 21.32
CA PHE A 129 -4.98 5.14 21.00
C PHE A 129 -5.89 4.97 22.22
N LEU A 130 -5.56 4.06 23.14
CA LEU A 130 -6.24 3.93 24.43
C LEU A 130 -6.04 5.18 25.28
N TYR A 131 -4.80 5.64 25.42
CA TYR A 131 -4.47 6.91 26.08
C TYR A 131 -5.17 8.09 25.40
N SER A 132 -5.08 8.18 24.08
CA SER A 132 -5.70 9.27 23.32
C SER A 132 -7.21 9.32 23.53
N ASN A 133 -7.90 8.19 23.61
CA ASN A 133 -9.33 8.19 23.92
C ASN A 133 -9.62 8.70 25.34
N HIS A 134 -8.76 8.38 26.29
CA HIS A 134 -8.92 8.82 27.69
C HIS A 134 -8.69 10.32 27.87
N VAL A 135 -7.69 10.90 27.18
CA VAL A 135 -7.33 12.32 27.36
C VAL A 135 -7.96 13.27 26.34
N ARG A 136 -8.53 12.75 25.24
CA ARG A 136 -9.02 13.60 24.14
C ARG A 136 -10.12 14.56 24.57
N ASP A 137 -11.03 14.13 25.42
CA ASP A 137 -12.13 15.00 25.87
C ASP A 137 -11.60 16.10 26.77
N ARG A 138 -10.68 15.79 27.71
CA ARG A 138 -9.96 16.78 28.52
C ARG A 138 -9.23 17.81 27.66
N VAL A 139 -8.40 17.36 26.71
CA VAL A 139 -7.61 18.27 25.85
C VAL A 139 -8.52 19.12 24.97
N LYS A 140 -9.67 18.60 24.54
CA LYS A 140 -10.67 19.35 23.75
C LYS A 140 -11.39 20.40 24.60
N GLU A 141 -11.70 20.11 25.86
CA GLU A 141 -12.32 21.05 26.79
C GLU A 141 -11.36 22.16 27.22
N GLU A 142 -10.10 21.82 27.47
CA GLU A 142 -9.02 22.79 27.79
C GLU A 142 -8.69 23.69 26.59
N ASN A 143 -8.95 23.22 25.37
CA ASN A 143 -8.70 23.94 24.14
C ASN A 143 -9.98 24.07 23.30
N PRO A 144 -10.97 24.86 23.74
CA PRO A 144 -12.21 25.00 22.98
C PRO A 144 -11.93 25.65 21.62
N GLY A 145 -12.48 25.09 20.54
CA GLY A 145 -12.35 25.63 19.19
C GLY A 145 -11.12 25.19 18.40
N ILE A 146 -10.20 24.41 18.97
CA ILE A 146 -9.09 23.84 18.18
C ILE A 146 -9.56 22.68 17.31
N LYS A 147 -8.93 22.53 16.14
CA LYS A 147 -9.27 21.45 15.20
C LYS A 147 -8.83 20.11 15.77
N PHE A 148 -9.58 19.05 15.48
CA PHE A 148 -9.24 17.68 15.91
C PHE A 148 -7.79 17.26 15.57
N GLY A 149 -7.28 17.70 14.41
CA GLY A 149 -5.89 17.42 14.03
C GLY A 149 -4.86 18.04 14.98
N ASP A 150 -5.15 19.21 15.56
CA ASP A 150 -4.27 19.88 16.50
C ASP A 150 -4.41 19.28 17.91
N VAL A 151 -5.63 18.87 18.32
CA VAL A 151 -5.85 18.04 19.52
C VAL A 151 -4.97 16.78 19.47
N ALA A 152 -4.97 16.07 18.33
CA ALA A 152 -4.18 14.85 18.19
C ALA A 152 -2.66 15.10 18.28
N LYS A 153 -2.17 16.26 17.82
CA LYS A 153 -0.75 16.65 17.96
C LYS A 153 -0.39 16.91 19.43
N ILE A 154 -1.28 17.55 20.20
CA ILE A 154 -1.07 17.80 21.64
C ILE A 154 -0.98 16.47 22.38
N ILE A 155 -1.97 15.59 22.19
CA ILE A 155 -1.99 14.25 22.80
C ILE A 155 -0.76 13.42 22.43
N SER A 156 -0.29 13.51 21.18
CA SER A 156 0.93 12.81 20.76
C SER A 156 2.19 13.31 21.47
N LYS A 157 2.28 14.61 21.77
CA LYS A 157 3.37 15.16 22.57
C LYS A 157 3.27 14.69 24.03
N GLU A 158 2.08 14.76 24.63
CA GLU A 158 1.84 14.30 26.00
C GLU A 158 2.19 12.81 26.14
N PHE A 159 1.72 11.95 25.22
CA PHE A 159 2.02 10.51 25.27
C PHE A 159 3.51 10.18 25.17
N LYS A 160 4.28 10.98 24.42
CA LYS A 160 5.75 10.81 24.34
C LYS A 160 6.47 11.31 25.59
N ALA A 161 5.87 12.25 26.31
CA ALA A 161 6.39 12.81 27.55
C ALA A 161 5.88 12.09 28.81
N LEU A 162 4.99 11.09 28.67
CA LEU A 162 4.53 10.27 29.80
C LEU A 162 5.70 9.53 30.44
N GLU A 163 5.67 9.49 31.77
CA GLU A 163 6.56 8.65 32.57
C GLU A 163 6.40 7.17 32.18
N PRO A 164 7.48 6.37 32.24
CA PRO A 164 7.46 4.97 31.85
C PRO A 164 6.45 4.14 32.67
N ALA A 165 6.19 4.50 33.93
CA ALA A 165 5.20 3.85 34.77
C ALA A 165 3.76 4.05 34.25
N GLU A 166 3.40 5.29 33.90
CA GLU A 166 2.10 5.59 33.31
C GLU A 166 1.95 4.97 31.92
N LYS A 167 3.04 4.95 31.14
CA LYS A 167 3.05 4.31 29.83
C LYS A 167 2.85 2.79 29.93
N SER A 168 3.42 2.13 30.95
CA SER A 168 3.25 0.69 31.20
C SER A 168 1.78 0.30 31.33
N LYS A 169 0.99 1.09 32.07
CA LYS A 169 -0.45 0.88 32.22
C LYS A 169 -1.18 0.83 30.86
N TRP A 170 -0.79 1.70 29.93
CA TRP A 170 -1.39 1.74 28.59
C TRP A 170 -0.86 0.62 27.68
N ASP A 171 0.39 0.21 27.86
CA ASP A 171 0.99 -0.93 27.15
C ASP A 171 0.34 -2.25 27.59
N GLU A 172 0.07 -2.44 28.89
CA GLU A 172 -0.69 -3.57 29.44
C GLU A 172 -2.13 -3.59 28.93
N ALA A 173 -2.81 -2.44 28.94
CA ALA A 173 -4.16 -2.33 28.39
C ALA A 173 -4.20 -2.64 26.87
N ALA A 174 -3.17 -2.27 26.13
CA ALA A 174 -3.04 -2.60 24.70
C ALA A 174 -2.75 -4.09 24.47
N ALA A 175 -2.00 -4.73 25.38
CA ALA A 175 -1.78 -6.17 25.36
C ALA A 175 -3.09 -6.93 25.60
N ALA A 176 -3.87 -6.53 26.61
CA ALA A 176 -5.19 -7.12 26.88
C ALA A 176 -6.16 -6.90 25.69
N ASP A 177 -6.17 -5.72 25.07
CA ASP A 177 -7.03 -5.47 23.90
C ASP A 177 -6.59 -6.27 22.66
N LYS A 178 -5.29 -6.54 22.54
CA LYS A 178 -4.75 -7.47 21.54
C LYS A 178 -5.27 -8.89 21.76
N GLU A 179 -5.26 -9.39 22.99
CA GLU A 179 -5.80 -10.71 23.32
C GLU A 179 -7.30 -10.80 23.01
N ARG A 180 -8.08 -9.79 23.41
CA ARG A 180 -9.51 -9.67 23.07
C ARG A 180 -9.74 -9.74 21.56
N TYR A 181 -8.94 -9.03 20.77
CA TYR A 181 -9.05 -9.07 19.31
C TYR A 181 -8.66 -10.43 18.72
N LEU A 182 -7.62 -11.08 19.24
CA LEU A 182 -7.18 -12.39 18.77
C LEU A 182 -8.22 -13.47 19.07
N ALA A 183 -8.83 -13.46 20.26
CA ALA A 183 -9.92 -14.36 20.61
C ALA A 183 -11.13 -14.16 19.68
N ALA A 184 -11.59 -12.92 19.53
CA ALA A 184 -12.71 -12.61 18.64
C ALA A 184 -12.41 -12.92 17.16
N LYS A 185 -11.14 -12.79 16.74
CA LYS A 185 -10.69 -13.17 15.39
C LYS A 185 -10.70 -14.69 15.21
N ALA A 186 -10.28 -15.45 16.21
CA ALA A 186 -10.33 -16.91 16.18
C ALA A 186 -11.77 -17.42 16.10
N GLU A 187 -12.69 -16.84 16.88
CA GLU A 187 -14.12 -17.16 16.81
C GLU A 187 -14.73 -16.84 15.44
N TYR A 188 -14.36 -15.69 14.86
CA TYR A 188 -14.80 -15.30 13.51
C TYR A 188 -14.21 -16.19 12.40
N GLU A 189 -12.99 -16.70 12.57
CA GLU A 189 -12.37 -17.64 11.62
C GLU A 189 -12.92 -19.07 11.76
N ALA A 190 -13.50 -19.40 12.91
CA ALA A 190 -14.13 -20.69 13.21
C ALA A 190 -15.63 -20.74 12.86
N SER A 191 -16.26 -19.60 12.55
CA SER A 191 -17.67 -19.46 12.14
C SER A 191 -17.82 -19.41 10.62
#